data_AF-A0A3S1SBX6-F1
#
_entry.id   AF-A0A3S1SBX6-F1
#
_cell.length_a   1.000
_cell.length_b   1.000
_cell.length_c   1.000
_cell.angle_alpha   90.00
_cell.angle_beta   90.00
_cell.angle_gamma   90.00
#
_symmetry.space_group_name_H-M   'P 1'
#
loop_
_entity.id
_entity.type
_entity.pdbx_description
1 polymer ?
#
loop_
_entity_poly.entity_id
_entity_poly.type
_entity_poly.pdbx_seq_one_letter_code
_entity_poly.pdbx_strand_id
1 'polypeptide(L)' 'KVTLAYPDEYLEGLSDKLLMANVSHLPVVTREGSLLVGYVGWKDLMRVRSRKQAEERERSTLLGFGTRRRKKDDAVESL' A
#
# COMPACT_ATOMS: atom_id res chain seq x y z
N LYS A 1 -15.89 11.68 -21.71
CA LYS A 1 -16.69 11.07 -20.62
C LYS A 1 -15.90 11.26 -19.33
N VAL A 2 -16.50 11.79 -18.27
CA VAL A 2 -15.79 12.03 -17.00
C VAL A 2 -15.62 10.69 -16.28
N THR A 3 -14.39 10.35 -15.90
CA THR A 3 -14.10 9.13 -15.12
C THR A 3 -14.23 9.45 -13.64
N LEU A 4 -15.03 8.66 -12.93
CA LEU A 4 -15.36 8.86 -11.51
C LEU A 4 -14.78 7.71 -10.66
N ALA A 5 -14.56 8.01 -9.38
CA ALA A 5 -14.19 7.05 -8.36
C ALA A 5 -15.27 6.97 -7.27
N TYR A 6 -15.36 5.83 -6.58
CA TYR A 6 -16.17 5.66 -5.37
C TYR A 6 -15.28 5.43 -4.14
N PRO A 7 -15.74 5.80 -2.93
CA PRO A 7 -14.93 5.75 -1.70
C PRO A 7 -14.58 4.33 -1.25
N ASP A 8 -15.33 3.33 -1.69
CA ASP A 8 -15.16 1.90 -1.42
C ASP A 8 -14.19 1.20 -2.40
N GLU A 9 -13.69 1.91 -3.42
CA GLU A 9 -12.81 1.30 -4.43
C GLU A 9 -11.37 1.07 -3.94
N TYR A 10 -10.78 -0.02 -4.41
CA TYR A 10 -9.37 -0.31 -4.21
C TYR A 10 -8.48 0.66 -4.99
N LEU A 11 -7.37 1.04 -4.37
CA LEU A 11 -6.36 1.95 -4.95
C LEU A 11 -5.80 1.48 -6.30
N GLU A 12 -5.68 0.16 -6.50
CA GLU A 12 -5.21 -0.44 -7.76
C GLU A 12 -6.17 -0.13 -8.93
N GLY A 13 -7.47 -0.26 -8.69
CA GLY A 13 -8.48 0.11 -9.68
C GLY A 13 -8.49 1.62 -9.98
N LEU A 14 -8.17 2.45 -8.98
CA LEU A 14 -8.02 3.89 -9.18
C LEU A 14 -6.80 4.22 -10.05
N SER A 15 -5.68 3.52 -9.89
CA SER A 15 -4.50 3.71 -10.75
C SER A 15 -4.81 3.36 -12.21
N ASP A 16 -5.51 2.26 -12.46
CA ASP A 16 -5.89 1.87 -13.82
C ASP A 16 -6.81 2.92 -14.46
N LYS A 17 -7.79 3.43 -13.70
CA LYS A 17 -8.69 4.50 -14.17
C LYS A 17 -7.95 5.78 -14.54
N LEU A 18 -6.99 6.20 -13.72
CA LEU A 18 -6.15 7.37 -13.99
C LEU A 18 -5.35 7.19 -15.28
N LEU A 19 -4.75 6.01 -15.47
CA LEU A 19 -3.97 5.65 -16.66
C LEU A 19 -4.84 5.60 -17.92
N MET A 20 -5.94 4.84 -17.88
CA MET A 20 -6.84 4.64 -19.02
C MET A 20 -7.51 5.94 -19.47
N ALA A 21 -7.87 6.81 -18.52
CA ALA A 21 -8.48 8.09 -18.84
C ALA A 21 -7.44 9.19 -19.15
N ASN A 22 -6.15 8.92 -18.95
CA ASN A 22 -5.05 9.88 -19.06
C ASN A 22 -5.31 11.18 -18.26
N VAL A 23 -5.74 11.01 -17.01
CA VAL A 23 -6.04 12.13 -16.09
C VAL A 23 -5.23 12.01 -14.82
N SER A 24 -4.90 13.14 -14.22
CA SER A 24 -4.09 13.18 -12.99
C SER A 24 -4.90 12.98 -11.71
N HIS A 25 -6.22 13.14 -11.78
CA HIS A 25 -7.12 13.13 -10.64
C HIS A 25 -8.51 12.62 -11.03
N LEU A 26 -9.16 11.94 -10.09
CA LEU A 26 -10.52 11.45 -10.19
C LEU A 26 -11.37 12.13 -9.11
N PRO A 27 -12.55 12.67 -9.44
CA PRO A 27 -13.55 13.03 -8.44
C PRO A 27 -14.10 11.75 -7.80
N VAL A 28 -14.17 11.76 -6.48
CA VAL A 28 -14.76 10.68 -5.68
C VAL A 28 -16.20 11.07 -5.36
N VAL A 29 -17.15 10.22 -5.75
CA VAL A 29 -18.58 10.44 -5.55
C VAL A 29 -19.19 9.31 -4.71
N THR A 30 -20.28 9.57 -4.00
CA THR A 30 -21.05 8.50 -3.34
C THR A 30 -21.75 7.63 -4.38
N ARG A 31 -21.86 6.34 -4.09
CA ARG A 31 -22.51 5.38 -5.01
C ARG A 31 -24.03 5.58 -5.10
N GLU A 32 -24.66 5.96 -3.99
CA GLU A 32 -26.12 6.05 -3.85
C GLU A 32 -26.68 7.36 -4.40
N GLY A 33 -25.96 8.48 -4.22
CA GLY A 33 -26.44 9.82 -4.54
C GLY A 33 -25.61 10.57 -5.57
N SER A 34 -24.52 9.99 -6.07
CA SER A 34 -23.53 10.68 -6.93
C SER A 34 -23.04 12.01 -6.35
N LEU A 35 -23.05 12.15 -5.02
CA LEU A 35 -22.61 13.36 -4.34
C LEU A 35 -21.09 13.38 -4.33
N LEU A 36 -20.49 14.49 -4.77
CA LEU A 36 -19.05 14.70 -4.71
C LEU A 36 -18.60 14.75 -3.25
N VAL A 37 -17.74 13.80 -2.86
CA VAL A 37 -17.18 13.71 -1.51
C VAL A 37 -15.70 14.08 -1.46
N GLY A 38 -15.01 14.09 -2.60
CA GLY A 38 -13.61 14.51 -2.66
C GLY A 38 -12.94 14.29 -4.00
N TYR A 39 -11.60 14.33 -3.98
CA TYR A 39 -10.74 14.09 -5.13
C TYR A 39 -9.60 13.17 -4.74
N VAL A 40 -9.19 12.30 -5.66
CA VAL A 40 -8.04 11.42 -5.47
C VAL A 40 -7.15 11.50 -6.70
N GLY A 41 -5.87 11.80 -6.49
CA GLY A 41 -4.89 11.91 -7.55
C GLY A 41 -3.78 10.86 -7.49
N TRP A 42 -3.03 10.76 -8.59
CA TRP A 42 -1.85 9.88 -8.65
C TRP A 42 -0.85 10.14 -7.53
N LYS A 43 -0.68 11.41 -7.13
CA LYS A 43 0.16 11.82 -6.00
C LYS A 43 -0.29 11.19 -4.68
N ASP A 44 -1.59 11.09 -4.45
CA ASP A 44 -2.14 10.51 -3.22
C ASP A 44 -1.91 9.00 -3.18
N LEU A 45 -2.07 8.33 -4.34
CA LEU A 45 -1.73 6.91 -4.49
C LEU A 45 -0.24 6.65 -4.20
N MET A 46 0.65 7.47 -4.77
CA MET A 46 2.09 7.35 -4.52
C MET A 46 2.44 7.60 -3.05
N ARG A 47 1.79 8.57 -2.40
CA ARG A 47 1.99 8.86 -0.97
C ARG A 47 1.62 7.67 -0.08
N VAL A 48 0.53 6.97 -0.38
CA VAL A 48 0.11 5.77 0.37
C VAL A 48 1.07 4.61 0.14
N ARG A 49 1.58 4.43 -1.09
CA ARG A 49 2.57 3.39 -1.40
C ARG A 49 3.86 3.56 -0.60
N SER A 50 4.34 4.80 -0.42
CA SER A 50 5.52 5.09 0.41
C SER A 50 5.30 4.76 1.89
N ARG A 51 4.07 4.89 2.40
CA ARG A 51 3.74 4.54 3.79
C ARG A 51 3.66 3.03 3.98
N LYS A 52 3.00 2.30 3.08
CA LYS A 52 2.91 0.83 3.14
C LYS A 52 4.29 0.16 3.04
N GLN A 53 5.21 0.69 2.23
CA GLN A 53 6.58 0.17 2.17
C GLN A 53 7.37 0.34 3.47
N ALA A 54 7.09 1.39 4.25
CA ALA A 54 7.74 1.58 5.55
C ALA A 54 7.25 0.54 6.57
N GLU A 55 5.95 0.26 6.59
CA GLU A 55 5.33 -0.74 7.47
C GLU A 55 5.77 -2.17 7.12
N GLU A 56 5.89 -2.51 5.83
CA GLU A 56 6.41 -3.81 5.38
C GLU A 56 7.90 -3.99 5.71
N ARG A 57 8.70 -2.92 5.62
CA ARG A 57 10.13 -2.95 5.95
C ARG A 57 10.34 -3.19 7.45
N GLU A 58 9.50 -2.60 8.30
CA GLU A 58 9.52 -2.82 9.76
C GLU A 58 9.14 -4.27 10.13
N ARG A 59 8.12 -4.84 9.47
CA ARG A 59 7.74 -6.25 9.66
C ARG A 59 8.86 -7.22 9.29
N SER A 60 9.61 -6.91 8.22
CA SER A 60 10.74 -7.72 7.75
C SER A 60 11.90 -7.72 8.75
N THR A 61 12.15 -6.59 9.41
CA THR A 61 13.22 -6.48 10.40
C THR A 61 12.93 -7.27 11.68
N LEU A 62 11.67 -7.36 12.12
CA LEU A 62 11.30 -8.10 13.33
C LEU A 62 11.46 -9.62 13.19
N LEU A 63 11.30 -10.16 11.98
CA LEU A 63 11.45 -11.60 11.70
C LEU A 63 12.91 -12.04 11.50
N GLY A 64 13.85 -11.11 11.32
CA GLY A 64 15.26 -11.41 11.04
C GLY A 64 16.16 -11.68 12.26
N PHE A 65 15.69 -11.40 13.49
CA PHE A 65 16.52 -11.49 14.71
C PHE A 65 16.45 -12.83 15.45
N GLY A 66 15.59 -13.77 15.04
CA GLY A 66 15.34 -15.01 15.77
C GLY A 66 16.26 -16.20 15.45
N THR A 67 17.01 -16.19 14.34
CA THR A 67 17.62 -17.42 13.79
C THR A 67 19.13 -17.57 14.03
N ARG A 68 19.81 -16.64 14.72
CA ARG A 68 21.27 -16.70 14.92
C ARG A 68 21.76 -17.17 16.29
N ARG A 69 20.91 -17.66 17.19
CA ARG A 69 21.33 -17.99 18.58
C ARG A 69 21.39 -19.48 18.94
N ARG A 70 21.32 -20.41 17.97
CA ARG A 70 21.30 -21.86 18.26
C ARG A 70 22.39 -22.67 17.54
N LYS A 71 23.61 -22.14 17.41
CA LYS A 71 24.74 -22.91 16.85
C LYS A 71 26.09 -22.69 17.54
N LYS A 72 26.10 -22.27 18.82
CA LYS A 72 27.35 -22.12 19.58
C LYS A 72 27.43 -22.96 20.86
N ASP A 73 26.36 -23.63 21.26
CA ASP A 73 26.38 -24.41 22.51
C ASP A 73 26.85 -25.87 22.31
N ASP A 74 26.77 -26.43 21.08
CA ASP A 74 27.18 -27.82 20.80
C ASP A 74 28.71 -28.02 20.63
N ALA A 75 29.52 -26.95 20.72
CA ALA A 75 30.96 -27.02 20.46
C ALA A 75 31.83 -27.12 21.74
N VAL A 76 31.24 -27.09 22.93
CA VAL A 76 31.98 -26.99 24.21
C VAL A 76 31.98 -28.30 25.02
N GLU A 77 31.27 -29.34 24.57
CA GLU A 77 31.11 -30.60 25.32
C GLU A 77 31.95 -31.78 24.76
N SER A 78 32.84 -31.55 23.80
CA SER A 78 33.67 -32.60 23.18
C SER A 78 35.19 -32.41 23.32
N LEU A 79 35.67 -31.78 24.39
CA LEU A 79 37.11 -31.70 24.71
C LEU A 79 37.39 -32.20 26.13
#